data_AF-A0A6I5CBU8-F1
#
_entry.id   AF-A0A6I5CBU8-F1
#
_cell.length_a   1.000
_cell.length_b   1.000
_cell.length_c   1.000
_cell.angle_alpha   90.00
_cell.angle_beta   90.00
_cell.angle_gamma   90.00
#
_symmetry.space_group_name_H-M   'P 1'
#
loop_
_entity.id
_entity.type
_entity.pdbx_description
1 polymer ?
#
loop_
_entity_poly.entity_id
_entity_poly.type
_entity_poly.pdbx_seq_one_letter_code
_entity_poly.pdbx_strand_id
1 'polypeptide(L)'
;MTTITPDPGNRRPPAASLRPQAGEPGTLTAVSHPDQSQTTQKGASVTYPGPPRPVQVTAIPLAELADQLGTARPDHSAEVTGITHDSRAVRPGDLYAALPGARAHGADFVTQAASLGAVAVLT
;
A
#
# COMPACT_ATOMS: atom_id res chain seq x y z
N MET A 1 -29.83 -4.04 -37.42
CA MET A 1 -28.65 -4.61 -36.75
C MET A 1 -28.75 -4.19 -35.29
N THR A 2 -29.14 -5.10 -34.41
CA THR A 2 -29.59 -4.79 -33.04
C THR A 2 -28.44 -5.04 -32.08
N THR A 3 -27.96 -3.99 -31.40
CA THR A 3 -26.91 -4.12 -30.38
C THR A 3 -27.57 -4.32 -29.03
N ILE A 4 -27.25 -5.45 -28.40
CA ILE A 4 -27.74 -5.89 -27.10
C ILE A 4 -26.57 -5.74 -26.12
N THR A 5 -26.49 -4.60 -25.43
CA THR A 5 -25.65 -4.46 -24.23
C THR A 5 -26.47 -3.73 -23.17
N PRO A 6 -26.64 -4.27 -21.95
CA PRO A 6 -27.36 -3.56 -20.90
C PRO A 6 -26.53 -2.39 -20.37
N ASP A 7 -27.24 -1.33 -19.98
CA ASP A 7 -26.72 -0.11 -19.35
C ASP A 7 -25.91 -0.47 -18.09
N PRO A 8 -24.61 -0.13 -17.99
CA PRO A 8 -23.85 -0.33 -16.78
C PRO A 8 -24.29 0.74 -15.79
N GLY A 9 -25.13 0.36 -14.81
CA GLY A 9 -25.79 1.22 -13.82
C GLY A 9 -24.87 2.01 -12.85
N ASN A 10 -23.73 2.51 -13.31
CA ASN A 10 -22.73 3.25 -12.53
C ASN A 10 -22.92 4.77 -12.53
N ARG A 11 -24.11 5.29 -12.86
CA ARG A 11 -24.38 6.73 -12.75
C ARG A 11 -24.69 7.11 -11.31
N ARG A 12 -23.63 7.35 -10.52
CA ARG A 12 -23.76 8.10 -9.27
C ARG A 12 -24.16 9.55 -9.62
N PRO A 13 -25.15 10.17 -8.94
CA PRO A 13 -25.45 11.57 -9.16
C PRO A 13 -24.20 12.43 -8.86
N PRO A 14 -23.97 13.53 -9.60
CA PRO A 14 -22.78 14.35 -9.42
C PRO A 14 -22.74 14.88 -7.98
N ALA A 15 -21.67 14.57 -7.26
CA ALA A 15 -21.42 15.10 -5.92
C ALA A 15 -21.11 16.60 -5.99
N ALA A 16 -21.45 17.34 -4.93
CA ALA A 16 -21.15 18.76 -4.81
C ALA A 16 -19.64 19.00 -4.94
N SER A 17 -19.27 19.87 -5.89
CA SER A 17 -17.87 20.26 -6.11
C SER A 17 -17.40 21.14 -4.95
N LEU A 18 -16.19 20.88 -4.44
CA LEU A 18 -15.52 21.75 -3.46
C LEU A 18 -14.98 23.06 -4.08
N ARG A 19 -15.18 23.28 -5.39
CA ARG A 19 -14.76 24.49 -6.08
C ARG A 19 -15.89 25.53 -6.05
N PRO A 20 -15.59 26.81 -5.71
CA PRO A 20 -16.60 27.87 -5.71
C PRO A 20 -17.16 28.21 -7.10
N GLN A 21 -16.44 27.88 -8.17
CA GLN A 21 -16.85 28.12 -9.55
C GLN A 21 -16.43 26.96 -10.44
N ALA A 22 -17.25 26.64 -11.45
CA ALA A 22 -16.90 25.68 -12.49
C ALA A 22 -15.72 26.24 -13.29
N GLY A 23 -14.54 25.63 -13.16
CA GLY A 23 -13.39 25.99 -13.99
C GLY A 23 -13.57 25.46 -15.42
N GLU A 24 -13.12 26.23 -16.40
CA GLU A 24 -12.94 25.77 -17.79
C GLU A 24 -12.19 24.42 -17.80
N PRO A 25 -12.68 23.39 -18.51
CA PRO A 25 -11.98 22.11 -18.63
C PRO A 25 -10.58 22.33 -19.23
N GLY A 26 -9.53 22.17 -18.41
CA GLY A 26 -8.17 22.20 -18.92
C GLY A 26 -7.88 21.00 -19.82
N THR A 27 -7.03 21.17 -20.82
CA THR A 27 -6.46 20.11 -21.66
C THR A 27 -5.42 19.30 -20.87
N LEU A 28 -5.84 18.69 -19.76
CA LEU A 28 -5.01 17.73 -19.05
C LEU A 28 -4.89 16.50 -19.95
N THR A 29 -3.75 16.36 -20.63
CA THR A 29 -3.40 15.13 -21.34
C THR A 29 -3.49 14.00 -20.32
N ALA A 30 -4.38 13.03 -20.58
CA ALA A 30 -4.52 11.87 -19.72
C ALA A 30 -3.15 11.21 -19.56
N VAL A 31 -2.68 11.11 -18.31
CA VAL A 31 -1.44 10.43 -18.01
C VAL A 31 -1.69 8.94 -18.29
N SER A 32 -1.00 8.38 -19.28
CA SER A 32 -1.12 6.95 -19.57
C SER A 32 -0.62 6.16 -18.36
N HIS A 33 -1.54 5.45 -17.70
CA HIS A 33 -1.30 4.57 -16.55
C HIS A 33 -0.96 5.30 -15.22
N PRO A 34 -1.89 6.06 -14.62
CA PRO A 34 -1.63 6.78 -13.38
C PRO A 34 -1.31 5.87 -12.18
N ASP A 35 -1.83 4.64 -12.19
CA ASP A 35 -1.57 3.63 -11.16
C ASP A 35 -0.35 2.75 -11.43
N GLN A 36 0.33 2.93 -12.58
CA GLN A 36 1.55 2.19 -12.84
C GLN A 36 2.73 2.86 -12.14
N SER A 37 3.10 2.32 -10.99
CA SER A 37 4.47 2.43 -10.50
C SER A 37 5.37 1.86 -11.60
N GLN A 38 6.13 2.71 -12.29
CA GLN A 38 6.95 2.31 -13.44
C GLN A 38 7.84 1.12 -13.05
N THR A 39 7.47 -0.08 -13.49
CA THR A 39 8.31 -1.26 -13.35
C THR A 39 9.41 -1.17 -14.41
N THR A 40 10.52 -0.57 -14.01
CA THR A 40 11.90 -0.74 -14.52
C THR A 40 12.07 -1.16 -15.99
N GLN A 41 12.58 -0.26 -16.83
CA GLN A 41 13.27 -0.65 -18.06
C GLN A 41 14.52 -1.50 -17.74
N LYS A 42 14.71 -2.56 -18.53
CA LYS A 42 15.83 -3.51 -18.40
C LYS A 42 17.16 -2.79 -18.72
N GLY A 43 17.96 -2.51 -17.69
CA GLY A 43 19.36 -2.07 -17.85
C GLY A 43 19.79 -0.82 -17.08
N ALA A 44 18.91 -0.14 -16.36
CA ALA A 44 19.28 0.98 -15.49
C ALA A 44 18.94 0.66 -14.03
N SER A 45 19.93 0.77 -13.14
CA SER A 45 19.72 0.77 -11.69
C SER A 45 19.01 2.07 -11.29
N VAL A 46 17.69 2.07 -11.42
CA VAL A 46 16.86 3.14 -10.88
C VAL A 46 16.75 2.89 -9.38
N THR A 47 17.52 3.63 -8.58
CA THR A 47 17.23 3.78 -7.15
C THR A 47 15.96 4.61 -7.05
N TYR A 48 14.80 3.96 -7.23
CA TYR A 48 13.55 4.59 -6.85
C TYR A 48 13.61 4.73 -5.33
N PRO A 49 13.65 5.95 -4.77
CA PRO A 49 13.42 6.08 -3.35
C PRO A 49 12.05 5.45 -3.12
N GLY A 50 12.01 4.36 -2.34
CA GLY A 50 10.74 3.69 -2.03
C GLY A 50 9.67 4.70 -1.59
N PRO A 51 8.39 4.28 -1.50
CA PRO A 51 7.28 5.19 -1.19
C PRO A 51 7.66 6.16 -0.05
N PRO A 52 7.33 7.46 -0.19
CA PRO A 52 7.79 8.48 0.75
C PRO A 52 7.41 8.08 2.18
N ARG A 53 8.39 8.13 3.07
CA ARG A 53 8.19 7.79 4.49
C ARG A 53 8.32 9.03 5.36
N PRO A 54 7.45 9.22 6.37
CA PRO A 54 7.62 10.27 7.36
C PRO A 54 9.00 10.16 8.03
N VAL A 55 9.66 11.30 8.23
CA VAL A 55 10.96 11.37 8.91
C VAL A 55 10.79 11.25 10.43
N GLN A 56 9.66 11.70 10.95
CA GLN A 56 9.31 11.65 12.36
C GLN A 56 8.03 10.84 12.52
N VAL A 57 8.11 9.77 13.32
CA VAL A 57 6.99 8.90 13.66
C VAL A 57 7.00 8.67 15.16
N THR A 58 5.81 8.51 15.75
CA THR A 58 5.67 8.03 17.13
C THR A 58 5.53 6.52 17.06
N ALA A 59 6.30 5.79 17.86
CA ALA A 59 6.22 4.34 17.90
C ALA A 59 4.93 3.86 18.58
N ILE A 60 4.42 2.72 18.15
CA ILE A 60 3.29 2.03 18.76
C ILE A 60 3.78 0.68 19.30
N PRO A 61 3.53 0.35 20.58
CA PRO A 61 3.87 -0.95 21.12
C PRO A 61 3.17 -2.07 20.34
N LEU A 62 3.90 -3.13 19.97
CA LEU A 62 3.37 -4.26 19.22
C LEU A 62 2.17 -4.92 19.93
N ALA A 63 2.21 -4.96 21.26
CA ALA A 63 1.11 -5.46 22.07
C ALA A 63 -0.18 -4.64 21.90
N GLU A 64 -0.07 -3.31 21.78
CA GLU A 64 -1.23 -2.45 21.56
C GLU A 64 -1.85 -2.73 20.18
N LEU A 65 -1.03 -2.95 19.16
CA LEU A 65 -1.51 -3.37 17.84
C LEU A 65 -2.21 -4.73 17.91
N ALA A 66 -1.66 -5.69 18.65
CA ALA A 66 -2.29 -7.01 18.82
C ALA A 66 -3.66 -6.89 19.51
N ASP A 67 -3.75 -6.08 20.57
CA ASP A 67 -4.99 -5.81 21.29
C ASP A 67 -6.03 -5.14 20.36
N GLN A 68 -5.62 -4.16 19.54
CA GLN A 68 -6.50 -3.47 18.58
C GLN A 68 -6.98 -4.37 17.43
N LEU A 69 -6.13 -5.29 16.96
CA LEU A 69 -6.45 -6.23 15.88
C LEU A 69 -7.20 -7.47 16.38
N GLY A 70 -7.32 -7.66 17.70
CA GLY A 70 -7.95 -8.84 18.30
C GLY A 70 -7.13 -10.12 18.09
N THR A 71 -5.81 -10.01 17.96
CA THR A 71 -4.90 -11.15 17.77
C THR A 71 -4.26 -11.58 19.08
N ALA A 72 -3.62 -12.75 19.10
CA ALA A 72 -2.81 -13.16 20.24
C ALA A 72 -1.69 -12.14 20.49
N ARG A 73 -1.47 -11.81 21.78
CA ARG A 73 -0.39 -10.91 22.19
C ARG A 73 0.95 -11.62 22.01
N PRO A 74 1.94 -11.01 21.34
CA PRO A 74 3.25 -11.61 21.21
C PRO A 74 3.98 -11.66 22.55
N ASP A 75 4.81 -12.70 22.74
CA ASP A 75 5.57 -12.93 23.98
C ASP A 75 6.70 -11.91 24.17
N HIS A 76 7.15 -11.26 23.09
CA HIS A 76 8.20 -10.24 23.12
C HIS A 76 7.63 -8.83 23.04
N SER A 77 8.32 -7.90 23.70
CA SER A 77 8.06 -6.47 23.58
C SER A 77 8.79 -5.92 22.35
N ALA A 78 8.08 -5.19 21.50
CA ALA A 78 8.65 -4.48 20.36
C ALA A 78 7.88 -3.18 20.09
N GLU A 79 8.58 -2.21 19.51
CA GLU A 79 8.03 -0.93 19.09
C GLU A 79 7.89 -0.93 17.56
N VAL A 80 6.69 -0.62 17.07
CA VAL A 80 6.40 -0.56 15.63
C VAL A 80 6.43 0.90 15.18
N THR A 81 7.27 1.20 14.18
CA THR A 81 7.46 2.57 13.66
C THR A 81 7.02 2.70 12.20
N GLY A 82 6.63 1.60 11.57
CA GLY A 82 6.13 1.57 10.20
C GLY A 82 5.48 0.24 9.85
N ILE A 83 4.90 0.18 8.66
CA ILE A 83 4.25 -1.02 8.13
C ILE A 83 4.47 -1.11 6.62
N THR A 84 4.66 -2.31 6.11
CA THR A 84 4.71 -2.57 4.66
C THR A 84 4.21 -3.97 4.33
N HIS A 85 3.60 -4.14 3.15
CA HIS A 85 3.27 -5.45 2.58
C HIS A 85 4.33 -5.92 1.54
N ASP A 86 5.25 -5.03 1.14
CA ASP A 86 6.38 -5.40 0.27
C ASP A 86 7.57 -5.79 1.15
N SER A 87 7.92 -7.08 1.16
CA SER A 87 9.02 -7.64 1.94
C SER A 87 10.36 -6.98 1.59
N ARG A 88 10.53 -6.52 0.34
CA ARG A 88 11.75 -5.87 -0.14
C ARG A 88 11.89 -4.44 0.36
N ALA A 89 10.79 -3.83 0.81
CA ALA A 89 10.74 -2.45 1.29
C ALA A 89 10.71 -2.35 2.83
N VAL A 90 10.84 -3.49 3.53
CA VAL A 90 10.94 -3.54 4.99
C VAL A 90 12.15 -2.73 5.45
N ARG A 91 11.93 -1.95 6.51
CA ARG A 91 12.96 -1.25 7.26
C ARG A 91 12.96 -1.74 8.71
N PRO A 92 14.08 -1.62 9.44
CA PRO A 92 14.12 -1.91 10.87
C PRO A 92 13.01 -1.17 11.63
N GLY A 93 12.22 -1.90 12.41
CA GLY A 93 11.06 -1.36 13.15
C GLY A 93 9.72 -1.50 12.43
N ASP A 94 9.70 -2.00 11.19
CA ASP A 94 8.45 -2.23 10.47
C ASP A 94 7.71 -3.48 10.95
N LEU A 95 6.38 -3.42 10.91
CA LEU A 95 5.52 -4.59 10.84
C LEU A 95 5.38 -5.03 9.37
N TYR A 96 5.66 -6.30 9.08
CA TYR A 96 5.44 -6.87 7.75
C TYR A 96 4.04 -7.47 7.66
N ALA A 97 3.18 -6.93 6.79
CA ALA A 97 1.91 -7.56 6.47
C ALA A 97 2.15 -8.64 5.40
N ALA A 98 1.82 -9.88 5.65
CA ALA A 98 2.08 -11.05 4.81
C ALA A 98 0.77 -11.55 4.16
N LEU A 99 0.12 -10.70 3.37
CA LEU A 99 -1.20 -10.96 2.80
C LEU A 99 -1.20 -12.00 1.66
N PRO A 100 -2.32 -12.71 1.42
CA PRO A 100 -2.48 -13.55 0.24
C PRO A 100 -2.58 -12.71 -1.05
N GLY A 101 -1.89 -13.15 -2.10
CA GLY A 101 -1.95 -12.53 -3.42
C GLY A 101 -2.33 -13.53 -4.52
N ALA A 102 -2.67 -13.00 -5.70
CA ALA A 102 -3.07 -13.84 -6.85
C ALA A 102 -1.92 -14.69 -7.44
N ARG A 103 -0.66 -14.32 -7.16
CA ARG A 103 0.54 -14.97 -7.73
C ARG A 103 1.44 -15.62 -6.67
N ALA A 104 1.41 -15.11 -5.44
CA ALA A 104 2.25 -15.54 -4.34
C ALA A 104 1.59 -15.14 -3.01
N HIS A 105 1.96 -15.82 -1.94
CA HIS A 105 1.52 -15.49 -0.58
C HIS A 105 2.63 -14.72 0.15
N GLY A 106 2.27 -13.68 0.92
CA GLY A 106 3.26 -12.90 1.67
C GLY A 106 4.06 -13.73 2.69
N ALA A 107 3.42 -14.75 3.27
CA ALA A 107 4.03 -15.68 4.22
C ALA A 107 5.31 -16.36 3.68
N ASP A 108 5.41 -16.54 2.35
CA ASP A 108 6.59 -17.13 1.71
C ASP A 108 7.85 -16.24 1.82
N PHE A 109 7.68 -14.95 2.15
CA PHE A 109 8.74 -13.95 2.23
C PHE A 109 9.09 -13.51 3.66
N VAL A 110 8.58 -14.20 4.68
CA VAL A 110 8.80 -13.86 6.09
C VAL A 110 10.28 -13.85 6.46
N THR A 111 11.05 -14.83 5.99
CA THR A 111 12.51 -14.89 6.25
C THR A 111 13.23 -13.66 5.70
N GLN A 112 12.82 -13.17 4.52
CA GLN A 112 13.38 -11.96 3.93
C GLN A 112 13.01 -10.73 4.78
N ALA A 113 11.73 -10.59 5.15
CA ALA A 113 11.27 -9.47 5.97
C ALA A 113 11.99 -9.42 7.33
N ALA A 114 12.11 -10.57 8.01
CA ALA A 114 12.86 -10.67 9.26
C ALA A 114 14.33 -10.26 9.09
N SER A 115 14.99 -10.69 8.00
CA SER A 115 16.39 -10.33 7.72
C SER A 115 16.60 -8.82 7.48
N LEU A 116 15.55 -8.11 7.06
CA LEU A 116 15.57 -6.66 6.83
C LEU A 116 15.15 -5.86 8.08
N GLY A 117 14.82 -6.54 9.18
CA GLY A 117 14.53 -5.91 10.47
C GLY A 117 13.04 -5.72 10.77
N ALA A 118 12.15 -6.47 10.13
CA ALA A 118 10.76 -6.52 10.58
C ALA A 118 10.70 -6.99 12.04
N VAL A 119 9.95 -6.27 12.88
CA VAL A 119 9.81 -6.60 14.31
C VAL A 119 8.65 -7.55 14.60
N ALA A 120 7.74 -7.68 13.62
CA ALA A 120 6.59 -8.57 13.64
C ALA A 120 6.10 -8.87 12.22
N VAL A 121 5.34 -9.96 12.10
CA VAL A 121 4.61 -10.32 10.88
C VAL A 121 3.12 -10.45 11.21
N LEU A 122 2.27 -9.84 10.40
CA LEU A 122 0.82 -10.08 10.39
C LEU A 122 0.49 -10.93 9.17
N THR A 123 0.00 -12.15 9.36
CA THR A 123 -0.23 -13.13 8.29
C THR A 123 -1.62 -13.76 8.36
#